data_AF-A0A418DY63-F1
#
_entry.id   AF-A0A418DY63-F1
#
_cell.length_a   1.000
_cell.length_b   1.000
_cell.length_c   1.000
_cell.angle_alpha   90.00
_cell.angle_beta   90.00
_cell.angle_gamma   90.00
#
_symmetry.space_group_name_H-M   'P 1'
#
loop_
_entity.id
_entity.type
_entity.pdbx_description
1 polymer ?
#
loop_
_entity_poly.entity_id
_entity_poly.type
_entity_poly.pdbx_seq_one_letter_code
_entity_poly.pdbx_strand_id
1 'polypeptide(L)'
;MYPGSYTETVVDVKLDKNQQFIKDLEDKKRKAREDDQAKADKQRRLRLKLRKSILQRAASIRTTDVGGGADDVESSQPQDETAEAPEEAVTDDERRAKAGAQKKLLQKQQALLEGLKAKREKDAEDAEMERQKALKKKELTRKASLGTTEVPSRMQEALEKFNQAAAAAGSAVSAVRVKKEEKDDVSSLTPDEREKRSIKKKQVEYLQKLADERKQRQVDDDEKNELVRQKRAKVREEALLKHEAAKAEKLAAAAADELTSSQVVEVEEAKPKVNVEAMVSRLSKLKTSEAQLVPEAKDFTSWKKRNGVALDTKVFCLTGWYPVIKETLEKRGWHHNPDRNSPYFDLKWALKSDDLKSVKLNDDQLVNHFLQNTAITTKSGLLHNLRKYATQSYYMYFRYIHAEGMLKRLGDKCRNANALPHVNAGVLDVLLSVCRKRQEILPDDILDNPLACGTDAIHMLFNWGAI
;
A
#
# COMPACT_ATOMS: atom_id res chain seq x y z
N MET A 1 67.31 -20.88 13.03
CA MET A 1 66.17 -21.18 12.14
C MET A 1 64.91 -20.61 12.80
N TYR A 2 64.33 -19.54 12.25
CA TYR A 2 63.05 -18.99 12.67
C TYR A 2 62.12 -19.01 11.44
N PRO A 3 60.92 -19.60 11.49
CA PRO A 3 59.95 -19.50 10.43
C PRO A 3 58.89 -18.46 10.79
N GLY A 4 58.79 -17.37 10.01
CA GLY A 4 57.68 -16.43 10.13
C GLY A 4 57.79 -15.29 9.13
N SER A 5 57.07 -15.39 8.00
CA SER A 5 56.60 -14.23 7.20
C SER A 5 55.84 -14.65 5.92
N TYR A 6 54.75 -15.42 5.99
CA TYR A 6 53.99 -15.76 4.76
C TYR A 6 52.47 -15.54 4.80
N THR A 7 51.92 -14.93 5.84
CA THR A 7 50.46 -14.79 6.00
C THR A 7 49.91 -13.37 5.80
N GLU A 8 50.76 -12.35 5.67
CA GLU A 8 50.32 -10.95 5.68
C GLU A 8 49.87 -10.45 4.29
N THR A 9 50.48 -10.93 3.21
CA THR A 9 50.20 -10.45 1.84
C THR A 9 48.87 -10.91 1.25
N VAL A 10 48.30 -12.03 1.71
CA VAL A 10 47.06 -12.61 1.14
C VAL A 10 45.80 -11.93 1.69
N VAL A 11 45.88 -11.31 2.88
CA VAL A 11 44.74 -10.63 3.51
C VAL A 11 44.54 -9.24 2.91
N ASP A 12 45.63 -8.49 2.69
CA ASP A 12 45.56 -7.15 2.08
C ASP A 12 45.04 -7.18 0.63
N VAL A 13 45.47 -8.16 -0.18
CA VAL A 13 44.98 -8.32 -1.56
C VAL A 13 43.49 -8.67 -1.62
N LYS A 14 42.94 -9.33 -0.59
CA LYS A 14 41.51 -9.65 -0.51
C LYS A 14 40.67 -8.46 -0.03
N LEU A 15 41.22 -7.64 0.85
CA LEU A 15 40.56 -6.41 1.33
C LEU A 15 40.44 -5.38 0.19
N ASP A 16 41.49 -5.23 -0.61
CA ASP A 16 41.55 -4.29 -1.74
C ASP A 16 40.54 -4.64 -2.85
N LYS A 17 40.42 -5.93 -3.19
CA LYS A 17 39.41 -6.43 -4.15
C LYS A 17 37.97 -6.18 -3.70
N ASN A 18 37.70 -6.25 -2.40
CA ASN A 18 36.37 -6.01 -1.85
C ASN A 18 36.01 -4.51 -1.92
N GLN A 19 36.97 -3.63 -1.63
CA GLN A 19 36.79 -2.18 -1.77
C GLN A 19 36.54 -1.77 -3.22
N GLN A 20 37.28 -2.36 -4.17
CA GLN A 20 37.07 -2.11 -5.60
C GLN A 20 35.69 -2.58 -6.06
N PHE A 21 35.22 -3.74 -5.59
CA PHE A 21 33.88 -4.25 -5.91
C PHE A 21 32.76 -3.35 -5.37
N ILE A 22 32.91 -2.79 -4.17
CA ILE A 22 31.95 -1.86 -3.59
C ILE A 22 31.88 -0.57 -4.44
N LYS A 23 33.04 -0.04 -4.85
CA LYS A 23 33.12 1.16 -5.69
C LYS A 23 32.47 0.95 -7.06
N ASP A 24 32.71 -0.19 -7.69
CA ASP A 24 32.08 -0.55 -8.97
C ASP A 24 30.55 -0.67 -8.86
N LEU A 25 30.05 -1.20 -7.73
CA LEU A 25 28.60 -1.27 -7.47
C LEU A 25 27.97 0.11 -7.28
N GLU A 26 28.66 1.03 -6.61
CA GLU A 26 28.21 2.40 -6.42
C GLU A 26 28.18 3.18 -7.73
N ASP A 27 29.23 3.05 -8.55
CA ASP A 27 29.31 3.65 -9.87
C ASP A 27 28.23 3.11 -10.82
N LYS A 28 27.95 1.80 -10.76
CA LYS A 28 26.87 1.18 -11.52
C LYS A 28 25.48 1.69 -11.09
N LYS A 29 25.27 1.91 -9.79
CA LYS A 29 24.03 2.51 -9.27
C LYS A 29 23.89 3.97 -9.67
N ARG A 30 24.98 4.75 -9.66
CA ARG A 30 24.97 6.15 -10.10
C ARG A 30 24.59 6.26 -11.58
N LYS A 31 25.24 5.47 -12.43
CA LYS A 31 24.95 5.44 -13.88
C LYS A 31 23.50 5.03 -14.19
N ALA A 32 22.96 4.04 -13.47
CA ALA A 32 21.56 3.64 -13.63
C ALA A 32 20.58 4.78 -13.29
N ARG A 33 20.85 5.56 -12.23
CA ARG A 33 20.02 6.72 -11.87
C ARG A 33 20.10 7.84 -12.92
N GLU A 34 21.28 8.10 -13.46
CA GLU A 34 21.48 9.09 -14.53
C GLU A 34 20.73 8.69 -15.81
N ASP A 35 20.78 7.41 -16.19
CA ASP A 35 20.06 6.88 -17.36
C ASP A 35 18.53 6.98 -17.17
N ASP A 36 18.02 6.71 -15.97
CA ASP A 36 16.60 6.81 -15.67
C ASP A 36 16.12 8.28 -15.66
N GLN A 37 16.95 9.19 -15.14
CA GLN A 37 16.67 10.63 -15.19
C GLN A 37 16.67 11.15 -16.63
N ALA A 38 17.62 10.70 -17.47
CA ALA A 38 17.66 11.05 -18.88
C ALA A 38 16.44 10.52 -19.66
N LYS A 39 15.94 9.32 -19.33
CA LYS A 39 14.69 8.78 -19.90
C LYS A 39 13.47 9.60 -19.48
N ALA A 40 13.39 9.99 -18.20
CA ALA A 40 12.30 10.81 -17.68
C ALA A 40 12.26 12.19 -18.37
N ASP A 41 13.41 12.82 -18.57
CA ASP A 41 13.52 14.11 -19.27
C ASP A 41 13.14 14.00 -20.75
N LYS A 42 13.54 12.93 -21.44
CA LYS A 42 13.10 12.64 -22.82
C LYS A 42 11.58 12.49 -22.90
N GLN A 43 10.97 11.74 -21.98
CA GLN A 43 9.51 11.60 -21.93
C GLN A 43 8.80 12.92 -21.62
N ARG A 44 9.35 13.75 -20.73
CA ARG A 44 8.82 15.09 -20.42
C ARG A 44 8.85 15.99 -21.65
N ARG A 45 9.96 16.00 -22.40
CA ARG A 45 10.09 16.76 -23.67
C ARG A 45 9.08 16.28 -24.72
N LEU A 46 8.88 14.97 -24.86
CA LEU A 46 7.88 14.41 -25.77
C LEU A 46 6.46 14.83 -25.39
N ARG A 47 6.10 14.77 -24.10
CA ARG A 47 4.79 15.24 -23.61
C ARG A 47 4.57 16.73 -23.88
N LEU A 48 5.60 17.55 -23.70
CA LEU A 48 5.54 18.98 -24.00
C LEU A 48 5.38 19.25 -25.50
N LYS A 49 6.11 18.53 -26.37
CA LYS A 49 5.94 18.61 -27.83
C LYS A 49 4.53 18.19 -28.26
N LEU A 50 4.00 17.11 -27.70
CA LEU A 50 2.64 16.65 -27.99
C LEU A 50 1.60 17.70 -27.55
N ARG A 51 1.75 18.26 -26.35
CA ARG A 51 0.86 19.32 -25.86
C ARG A 51 0.92 20.56 -26.75
N LYS A 52 2.12 20.97 -27.18
CA LYS A 52 2.29 22.11 -28.10
C LYS A 52 1.63 21.83 -29.46
N SER A 53 1.79 20.62 -30.00
CA SER A 53 1.15 20.20 -31.25
C SER A 53 -0.39 20.19 -31.15
N ILE A 54 -0.95 19.69 -30.03
CA ILE A 54 -2.40 19.72 -29.78
C ILE A 54 -2.92 21.15 -29.72
N LEU A 55 -2.22 22.04 -29.01
CA LEU A 55 -2.60 23.45 -28.90
C LEU A 55 -2.51 24.16 -30.25
N GLN A 56 -1.47 23.89 -31.04
CA GLN A 56 -1.33 24.46 -32.38
C GLN A 56 -2.44 23.97 -33.31
N ARG A 57 -2.76 22.67 -33.29
CA ARG A 57 -3.90 22.12 -34.06
C ARG A 57 -5.23 22.74 -33.62
N ALA A 58 -5.44 22.94 -32.31
CA ALA A 58 -6.63 23.59 -31.78
C ALA A 58 -6.70 25.11 -32.08
N ALA A 59 -5.56 25.76 -32.32
CA ALA A 59 -5.50 27.15 -32.77
C ALA A 59 -5.81 27.24 -34.28
N SER A 60 -5.23 26.35 -35.10
CA SER A 60 -5.50 26.29 -36.54
C SER A 60 -6.97 25.96 -36.87
N ILE A 61 -7.63 25.12 -36.06
CA ILE A 61 -9.06 24.84 -36.21
C ILE A 61 -9.91 26.09 -35.88
N ARG A 62 -9.48 26.90 -34.90
CA ARG A 62 -10.18 28.15 -34.55
C ARG A 62 -10.04 29.25 -35.59
N THR A 63 -8.94 29.26 -36.35
CA THR A 63 -8.74 30.22 -37.44
C THR A 63 -9.48 29.83 -38.73
N THR A 64 -9.90 28.58 -38.89
CA THR A 64 -10.66 28.12 -40.08
C THR A 64 -12.18 28.20 -39.92
N ASP A 65 -12.69 28.44 -38.70
CA ASP A 65 -14.14 28.44 -38.38
C ASP A 65 -14.74 29.85 -38.20
N VAL A 66 -13.98 30.91 -38.47
CA VAL A 66 -14.46 32.31 -38.39
C VAL A 66 -14.04 33.07 -39.64
N GLY A 67 -14.83 32.89 -40.71
CA GLY A 67 -14.89 33.82 -41.84
C GLY A 67 -16.23 34.55 -41.79
N GLY A 68 -16.23 35.82 -41.38
CA GLY A 68 -17.41 36.70 -41.43
C GLY A 68 -17.27 38.01 -40.67
N GLY A 69 -16.82 39.08 -41.36
CA GLY A 69 -17.34 40.44 -41.17
C GLY A 69 -16.55 41.47 -40.35
N ALA A 70 -15.97 42.43 -41.08
CA ALA A 70 -15.84 43.89 -40.83
C ALA A 70 -14.77 44.47 -39.86
N ASP A 71 -13.81 45.19 -40.49
CA ASP A 71 -13.25 46.54 -40.25
C ASP A 71 -12.74 46.88 -38.81
N ASP A 72 -11.53 47.39 -38.54
CA ASP A 72 -10.80 48.50 -39.17
C ASP A 72 -9.40 48.68 -38.49
N VAL A 73 -8.41 49.16 -39.25
CA VAL A 73 -7.25 50.06 -38.88
C VAL A 73 -6.24 49.57 -37.81
N GLU A 74 -4.90 49.57 -37.94
CA GLU A 74 -3.92 49.98 -38.95
C GLU A 74 -2.52 49.56 -38.43
N SER A 75 -1.59 49.35 -39.38
CA SER A 75 -0.13 49.60 -39.29
C SER A 75 0.84 48.40 -39.34
N SER A 76 1.45 48.28 -40.52
CA SER A 76 2.89 48.01 -40.80
C SER A 76 3.37 46.59 -41.13
N GLN A 77 3.40 46.37 -42.45
CA GLN A 77 4.24 45.51 -43.33
C GLN A 77 5.74 45.39 -42.96
N PRO A 78 6.52 44.42 -43.51
CA PRO A 78 6.76 44.17 -44.94
C PRO A 78 6.56 42.70 -45.38
N GLN A 79 5.86 42.46 -46.50
CA GLN A 79 6.39 42.29 -47.87
C GLN A 79 7.48 41.22 -47.99
N ASP A 80 7.14 40.08 -48.62
CA ASP A 80 7.75 39.76 -49.91
C ASP A 80 6.86 38.84 -50.75
N GLU A 81 6.86 39.12 -52.04
CA GLU A 81 6.02 38.58 -53.12
C GLU A 81 6.52 37.20 -53.58
N THR A 82 5.62 36.30 -54.02
CA THR A 82 5.65 35.72 -55.38
C THR A 82 4.51 34.74 -55.66
N ALA A 83 3.80 35.03 -56.77
CA ALA A 83 3.15 34.13 -57.73
C ALA A 83 1.78 33.49 -57.43
N GLU A 84 0.71 34.18 -57.87
CA GLU A 84 -0.45 33.64 -58.62
C GLU A 84 0.01 32.68 -59.76
N ALA A 85 -0.69 31.68 -60.31
CA ALA A 85 -2.08 31.19 -60.37
C ALA A 85 -2.01 29.81 -61.14
N PRO A 86 -3.09 29.06 -61.48
CA PRO A 86 -4.52 29.36 -61.35
C PRO A 86 -5.38 28.29 -60.64
N GLU A 87 -6.48 28.78 -60.07
CA GLU A 87 -7.62 27.99 -59.62
C GLU A 87 -8.38 27.41 -60.83
N GLU A 88 -8.51 26.09 -60.90
CA GLU A 88 -9.55 25.45 -61.72
C GLU A 88 -10.91 25.61 -61.03
N ALA A 89 -11.85 26.20 -61.76
CA ALA A 89 -13.23 26.40 -61.33
C ALA A 89 -13.92 25.05 -61.09
N VAL A 90 -13.92 24.61 -59.84
CA VAL A 90 -14.68 23.44 -59.36
C VAL A 90 -16.17 23.74 -59.54
N THR A 91 -16.82 23.00 -60.44
CA THR A 91 -18.26 23.11 -60.73
C THR A 91 -19.10 22.81 -59.49
N ASP A 92 -20.28 23.45 -59.39
CA ASP A 92 -21.15 23.34 -58.21
C ASP A 92 -21.59 21.89 -57.90
N ASP A 93 -21.63 21.03 -58.92
CA ASP A 93 -21.92 19.59 -58.76
C ASP A 93 -20.81 18.83 -58.02
N GLU A 94 -19.53 19.18 -58.24
CA GLU A 94 -18.42 18.59 -57.49
C GLU A 94 -18.40 19.07 -56.03
N ARG A 95 -18.77 20.33 -55.77
CA ARG A 95 -18.89 20.86 -54.40
C ARG A 95 -20.01 20.14 -53.65
N ARG A 96 -21.15 19.90 -54.31
CA ARG A 96 -22.29 19.17 -53.72
C ARG A 96 -21.96 17.69 -53.49
N ALA A 97 -21.21 17.05 -54.39
CA ALA A 97 -20.72 15.69 -54.22
C ALA A 97 -19.71 15.57 -53.07
N LYS A 98 -18.74 16.50 -52.96
CA LYS A 98 -17.77 16.57 -51.85
C LYS A 98 -18.46 16.83 -50.51
N ALA A 99 -19.45 17.74 -50.46
CA ALA A 99 -20.27 17.97 -49.27
C ALA A 99 -21.10 16.73 -48.87
N GLY A 100 -21.67 16.01 -49.85
CA GLY A 100 -22.37 14.75 -49.63
C GLY A 100 -21.46 13.65 -49.06
N ALA A 101 -20.23 13.54 -49.57
CA ALA A 101 -19.21 12.62 -49.05
C ALA A 101 -18.77 12.99 -47.63
N GLN A 102 -18.56 14.27 -47.35
CA GLN A 102 -18.18 14.76 -46.02
C GLN A 102 -19.29 14.52 -44.98
N LYS A 103 -20.55 14.73 -45.36
CA LYS A 103 -21.71 14.43 -44.51
C LYS A 103 -21.82 12.94 -44.20
N LYS A 104 -21.63 12.07 -45.20
CA LYS A 104 -21.60 10.61 -44.99
C LYS A 104 -20.46 10.17 -44.08
N LEU A 105 -19.28 10.79 -44.19
CA LEU A 105 -18.13 10.50 -43.34
C LEU A 105 -18.37 10.93 -41.88
N LEU A 106 -18.97 12.11 -41.66
CA LEU A 106 -19.35 12.58 -40.32
C LEU A 106 -20.41 11.67 -39.70
N GLN A 107 -21.41 11.26 -40.48
CA GLN A 107 -22.44 10.34 -40.01
C GLN A 107 -21.86 8.97 -39.62
N LYS A 108 -20.87 8.47 -40.37
CA LYS A 108 -20.14 7.22 -40.04
C LYS A 108 -19.27 7.36 -38.78
N GLN A 109 -18.63 8.51 -38.57
CA GLN A 109 -17.87 8.79 -37.35
C GLN A 109 -18.79 8.90 -36.12
N GLN A 110 -19.96 9.52 -36.28
CA GLN A 110 -20.95 9.66 -35.22
C GLN A 110 -21.54 8.31 -34.81
N ALA A 111 -21.90 7.46 -35.77
CA ALA A 111 -22.36 6.09 -35.50
C ALA A 111 -21.29 5.23 -34.79
N LEU A 112 -20.00 5.41 -35.14
CA LEU A 112 -18.90 4.70 -34.46
C LEU A 112 -18.71 5.17 -33.02
N LEU A 113 -18.85 6.47 -32.76
CA LEU A 113 -18.79 7.03 -31.40
C LEU A 113 -19.99 6.57 -30.55
N GLU A 114 -21.18 6.50 -31.13
CA GLU A 114 -22.38 5.95 -30.47
C GLU A 114 -22.21 4.47 -30.15
N GLY A 115 -21.66 3.67 -31.08
CA GLY A 115 -21.33 2.27 -30.84
C GLY A 115 -20.30 2.08 -29.72
N LEU A 116 -19.29 2.96 -29.63
CA LEU A 116 -18.31 2.93 -28.54
C LEU A 116 -18.89 3.35 -27.19
N LYS A 117 -19.84 4.30 -27.17
CA LYS A 117 -20.56 4.69 -25.95
C LYS A 117 -21.46 3.55 -25.46
N ALA A 118 -22.26 2.96 -26.34
CA ALA A 118 -23.11 1.82 -26.03
C ALA A 118 -22.31 0.61 -25.52
N LYS A 119 -21.13 0.35 -26.11
CA LYS A 119 -20.23 -0.71 -25.62
C LYS A 119 -19.71 -0.42 -24.21
N ARG A 120 -19.34 0.83 -23.90
CA ARG A 120 -18.89 1.22 -22.56
C ARG A 120 -20.00 1.16 -21.52
N GLU A 121 -21.23 1.52 -21.89
CA GLU A 121 -22.40 1.39 -21.02
C GLU A 121 -22.68 -0.08 -20.72
N LYS A 122 -22.69 -0.94 -21.73
CA LYS A 122 -22.85 -2.39 -21.55
C LYS A 122 -21.75 -3.01 -20.67
N ASP A 123 -20.48 -2.66 -20.91
CA ASP A 123 -19.36 -3.14 -20.09
C ASP A 123 -19.46 -2.64 -18.63
N ALA A 124 -20.04 -1.45 -18.41
CA ALA A 124 -20.29 -0.90 -17.07
C ALA A 124 -21.46 -1.61 -16.36
N GLU A 125 -22.55 -1.89 -17.07
CA GLU A 125 -23.69 -2.67 -16.56
C GLU A 125 -23.27 -4.10 -16.18
N ASP A 126 -22.48 -4.76 -17.03
CA ASP A 126 -21.96 -6.10 -16.75
C ASP A 126 -21.02 -6.09 -15.53
N ALA A 127 -20.17 -5.07 -15.39
CA ALA A 127 -19.31 -4.88 -14.23
C ALA A 127 -20.10 -4.60 -12.94
N GLU A 128 -21.21 -3.87 -13.02
CA GLU A 128 -22.10 -3.61 -11.89
C GLU A 128 -22.87 -4.87 -11.48
N MET A 129 -23.36 -5.65 -12.45
CA MET A 129 -23.97 -6.96 -12.18
C MET A 129 -22.99 -7.93 -11.50
N GLU A 130 -21.74 -8.00 -11.94
CA GLU A 130 -20.72 -8.83 -11.28
C GLU A 130 -20.40 -8.33 -9.86
N ARG A 131 -20.36 -7.01 -9.63
CA ARG A 131 -20.23 -6.46 -8.27
C ARG A 131 -21.40 -6.84 -7.38
N GLN A 132 -22.63 -6.78 -7.89
CA GLN A 132 -23.82 -7.20 -7.13
C GLN A 132 -23.81 -8.69 -6.81
N LYS A 133 -23.40 -9.56 -7.75
CA LYS A 133 -23.23 -11.00 -7.49
C LYS A 133 -22.13 -11.25 -6.45
N ALA A 134 -21.01 -10.53 -6.52
CA ALA A 134 -19.93 -10.64 -5.55
C ALA A 134 -20.37 -10.19 -4.14
N LEU A 135 -21.18 -9.14 -4.03
CA LEU A 135 -21.76 -8.68 -2.76
C LEU A 135 -22.75 -9.71 -2.21
N LYS A 136 -23.67 -10.23 -3.03
CA LYS A 136 -24.60 -11.30 -2.64
C LYS A 136 -23.85 -12.56 -2.17
N LYS A 137 -22.77 -12.94 -2.86
CA LYS A 137 -21.92 -14.06 -2.46
C LYS A 137 -21.24 -13.80 -1.12
N LYS A 138 -20.67 -12.60 -0.91
CA LYS A 138 -20.08 -12.19 0.39
C LYS A 138 -21.12 -12.16 1.52
N GLU A 139 -22.34 -11.70 1.25
CA GLU A 139 -23.43 -11.69 2.24
C GLU A 139 -23.89 -13.11 2.58
N LEU A 140 -24.02 -13.99 1.59
CA LEU A 140 -24.36 -15.39 1.78
C LEU A 140 -23.27 -16.11 2.59
N THR A 141 -21.99 -15.84 2.30
CA THR A 141 -20.86 -16.35 3.10
C THR A 141 -20.87 -15.77 4.51
N ARG A 142 -21.22 -14.49 4.70
CA ARG A 142 -21.36 -13.86 6.02
C ARG A 142 -22.50 -14.48 6.83
N LYS A 143 -23.64 -14.75 6.19
CA LYS A 143 -24.81 -15.42 6.78
C LYS A 143 -24.51 -16.90 7.11
N ALA A 144 -23.73 -17.58 6.28
CA ALA A 144 -23.29 -18.95 6.56
C ALA A 144 -22.23 -19.00 7.68
N SER A 145 -21.38 -17.97 7.83
CA SER A 145 -20.40 -17.88 8.91
C SER A 145 -20.97 -17.43 10.26
N LEU A 146 -22.12 -16.75 10.26
CA LEU A 146 -22.89 -16.40 11.45
C LEU A 146 -23.93 -17.49 11.70
N GLY A 147 -23.46 -18.64 12.18
CA GLY A 147 -24.35 -19.65 12.76
C GLY A 147 -25.24 -19.02 13.84
N THR A 148 -26.54 -19.24 13.70
CA THR A 148 -27.62 -19.05 14.70
C THR A 148 -27.21 -18.31 15.97
N THR A 149 -27.24 -16.98 15.94
CA THR A 149 -27.39 -16.16 17.14
C THR A 149 -28.28 -14.99 16.77
N GLU A 150 -29.52 -15.06 17.25
CA GLU A 150 -30.51 -14.00 17.11
C GLU A 150 -29.99 -12.71 17.77
N VAL A 151 -29.85 -11.65 16.98
CA VAL A 151 -29.52 -10.32 17.49
C VAL A 151 -30.84 -9.58 17.76
N PRO A 152 -31.03 -8.98 18.96
CA PRO A 152 -32.29 -8.35 19.33
C PRO A 152 -32.72 -7.23 18.38
N SER A 153 -33.97 -7.34 17.91
CA SER A 153 -34.69 -6.51 16.92
C SER A 153 -34.56 -4.98 17.08
N ARG A 154 -34.19 -4.47 18.27
CA ARG A 154 -34.10 -3.03 18.55
C ARG A 154 -32.87 -2.33 17.93
N MET A 155 -31.79 -3.07 17.67
CA MET A 155 -30.58 -2.50 17.07
C MET A 155 -30.68 -2.38 15.54
N GLN A 156 -31.53 -3.21 14.94
CA GLN A 156 -31.75 -3.27 13.49
C GLN A 156 -32.62 -2.09 13.02
N GLU A 157 -33.64 -1.73 13.80
CA GLU A 157 -34.45 -0.52 13.57
C GLU A 157 -33.63 0.78 13.71
N ALA A 158 -32.64 0.82 14.61
CA ALA A 158 -31.77 1.98 14.77
C ALA A 158 -30.81 2.17 13.57
N LEU A 159 -30.35 1.06 12.98
CA LEU A 159 -29.47 1.07 11.81
C LEU A 159 -30.23 1.42 10.52
N GLU A 160 -31.49 0.98 10.40
CA GLU A 160 -32.37 1.35 9.28
C GLU A 160 -32.78 2.83 9.33
N LYS A 161 -33.06 3.38 10.52
CA LYS A 161 -33.29 4.83 10.69
C LYS A 161 -32.05 5.67 10.36
N PHE A 162 -30.85 5.18 10.67
CA PHE A 162 -29.62 5.88 10.32
C PHE A 162 -29.35 5.86 8.80
N ASN A 163 -29.64 4.74 8.13
CA ASN A 163 -29.50 4.63 6.68
C ASN A 163 -30.56 5.44 5.90
N GLN A 164 -31.79 5.55 6.41
CA GLN A 164 -32.80 6.45 5.82
C GLN A 164 -32.44 7.93 5.99
N ALA A 165 -31.83 8.33 7.12
CA ALA A 165 -31.34 9.68 7.33
C ALA A 165 -30.15 10.02 6.40
N ALA A 166 -29.26 9.06 6.13
CA ALA A 166 -28.16 9.21 5.19
C ALA A 166 -28.63 9.31 3.72
N ALA A 167 -29.69 8.59 3.35
CA ALA A 167 -30.29 8.68 2.02
C ALA A 167 -31.02 10.03 1.79
N ALA A 168 -31.64 10.61 2.83
CA ALA A 168 -32.27 11.93 2.76
C ALA A 168 -31.25 13.09 2.66
N ALA A 169 -30.06 12.94 3.27
CA ALA A 169 -28.99 13.93 3.19
C ALA A 169 -28.23 13.91 1.84
N GLY A 170 -28.30 12.81 1.09
CA GLY A 170 -27.68 12.67 -0.24
C GLY A 170 -28.44 13.35 -1.38
N SER A 171 -29.67 13.81 -1.16
CA SER A 171 -30.54 14.41 -2.18
C SER A 171 -30.46 15.96 -2.24
N ALA A 172 -29.72 16.61 -1.33
CA ALA A 172 -29.63 18.07 -1.25
C ALA A 172 -28.43 18.69 -1.99
N VAL A 173 -27.59 17.92 -2.69
CA VAL A 173 -26.37 18.43 -3.35
C VAL A 173 -26.52 18.55 -4.89
N SER A 174 -27.67 18.22 -5.47
CA SER A 174 -27.92 18.37 -6.92
C SER A 174 -28.99 19.39 -7.31
N ALA A 175 -29.47 20.23 -6.37
CA ALA A 175 -30.51 21.21 -6.65
C ALA A 175 -30.19 22.62 -6.12
N VAL A 176 -29.03 23.19 -6.46
CA VAL A 176 -28.86 24.65 -6.52
C VAL A 176 -27.93 24.98 -7.69
N ARG A 177 -28.50 25.13 -8.89
CA ARG A 177 -27.90 25.90 -9.97
C ARG A 177 -28.93 26.95 -10.41
N VAL A 178 -28.48 28.21 -10.40
CA VAL A 178 -29.07 29.41 -11.00
C VAL A 178 -30.16 30.14 -10.19
N LYS A 179 -29.71 31.07 -9.35
CA LYS A 179 -30.23 32.46 -9.23
C LYS A 179 -29.04 33.32 -8.78
N LYS A 180 -28.48 34.06 -9.73
CA LYS A 180 -28.64 35.53 -9.89
C LYS A 180 -27.47 36.23 -9.20
N GLU A 181 -26.81 37.05 -10.01
CA GLU A 181 -25.65 37.86 -9.71
C GLU A 181 -25.80 38.63 -8.39
N GLU A 182 -24.80 38.51 -7.52
CA GLU A 182 -24.47 39.57 -6.57
C GLU A 182 -22.95 39.75 -6.60
N LYS A 183 -22.59 40.99 -6.87
CA LYS A 183 -21.28 41.50 -7.21
C LYS A 183 -20.80 42.25 -5.98
N ASP A 184 -20.43 41.52 -4.92
CA ASP A 184 -20.08 42.15 -3.65
C ASP A 184 -18.59 41.95 -3.29
N ASP A 185 -17.87 43.07 -3.47
CA ASP A 185 -16.74 43.60 -2.71
C ASP A 185 -15.53 42.72 -2.35
N VAL A 186 -14.50 42.85 -3.20
CA VAL A 186 -13.11 42.43 -2.94
C VAL A 186 -12.35 43.44 -2.03
N SER A 187 -13.01 44.45 -1.47
CA SER A 187 -12.33 45.60 -0.84
C SER A 187 -12.20 45.57 0.70
N SER A 188 -12.91 44.72 1.45
CA SER A 188 -13.03 44.88 2.92
C SER A 188 -12.61 43.69 3.79
N LEU A 189 -11.68 42.84 3.34
CA LEU A 189 -11.10 41.80 4.22
C LEU A 189 -9.89 42.34 4.98
N THR A 190 -9.95 42.24 6.31
CA THR A 190 -8.83 42.61 7.19
C THR A 190 -7.59 41.75 6.88
N PRO A 191 -6.35 42.26 7.08
CA PRO A 191 -5.12 41.51 6.82
C PRO A 191 -5.09 40.12 7.48
N ASP A 192 -5.61 40.02 8.71
CA ASP A 192 -5.68 38.79 9.50
C ASP A 192 -6.60 37.72 8.88
N GLU A 193 -7.67 38.12 8.21
CA GLU A 193 -8.59 37.20 7.55
C GLU A 193 -8.02 36.66 6.23
N ARG A 194 -7.24 37.47 5.51
CA ARG A 194 -6.50 37.04 4.33
C ARG A 194 -5.42 36.02 4.71
N GLU A 195 -4.72 36.25 5.81
CA GLU A 195 -3.70 35.32 6.32
C GLU A 195 -4.33 33.98 6.74
N LYS A 196 -5.43 34.01 7.53
CA LYS A 196 -6.16 32.79 7.93
C LYS A 196 -6.67 31.99 6.73
N ARG A 197 -7.16 32.64 5.67
CA ARG A 197 -7.57 31.95 4.43
C ARG A 197 -6.39 31.35 3.68
N SER A 198 -5.25 32.03 3.64
CA SER A 198 -4.02 31.50 3.01
C SER A 198 -3.49 30.27 3.74
N ILE A 199 -3.55 30.24 5.07
CA ILE A 199 -3.14 29.10 5.90
C ILE A 199 -4.08 27.92 5.69
N LYS A 200 -5.40 28.14 5.69
CA LYS A 200 -6.38 27.08 5.40
C LYS A 200 -6.19 26.49 4.00
N LYS A 201 -5.92 27.34 3.00
CA LYS A 201 -5.63 26.88 1.63
C LYS A 201 -4.38 26.00 1.58
N LYS A 202 -3.29 26.40 2.26
CA LYS A 202 -2.06 25.59 2.36
C LYS A 202 -2.28 24.26 3.08
N GLN A 203 -3.10 24.24 4.13
CA GLN A 203 -3.44 22.99 4.83
C GLN A 203 -4.24 22.03 3.94
N VAL A 204 -5.21 22.54 3.18
CA VAL A 204 -6.00 21.74 2.23
C VAL A 204 -5.12 21.20 1.11
N GLU A 205 -4.24 22.02 0.54
CA GLU A 205 -3.27 21.59 -0.49
C GLU A 205 -2.31 20.52 0.03
N TYR A 206 -1.86 20.62 1.29
CA TYR A 206 -1.01 19.61 1.92
C TYR A 206 -1.74 18.28 2.12
N LEU A 207 -2.99 18.31 2.59
CA LEU A 207 -3.81 17.11 2.74
C LEU A 207 -4.14 16.45 1.40
N GLN A 208 -4.40 17.26 0.36
CA GLN A 208 -4.61 16.76 -1.00
C GLN A 208 -3.35 16.07 -1.53
N LYS A 209 -2.17 16.66 -1.32
CA LYS A 209 -0.88 16.07 -1.71
C LYS A 209 -0.63 14.72 -1.02
N LEU A 210 -0.98 14.60 0.27
CA LEU A 210 -0.90 13.34 1.01
C LEU A 210 -1.87 12.28 0.48
N ALA A 211 -3.08 12.68 0.07
CA ALA A 211 -4.05 11.77 -0.54
C ALA A 211 -3.57 11.26 -1.90
N ASP A 212 -3.02 12.14 -2.73
CA ASP A 212 -2.47 11.79 -4.04
C ASP A 212 -1.24 10.88 -3.90
N GLU A 213 -0.37 11.13 -2.91
CA GLU A 213 0.78 10.26 -2.62
C GLU A 213 0.35 8.85 -2.18
N ARG A 214 -0.68 8.72 -1.35
CA ARG A 214 -1.24 7.40 -0.96
C ARG A 214 -1.82 6.66 -2.15
N LYS A 215 -2.52 7.37 -3.05
CA LYS A 215 -3.09 6.81 -4.27
C LYS A 215 -2.01 6.33 -5.23
N GLN A 216 -0.93 7.11 -5.38
CA GLN A 216 0.20 6.73 -6.21
C GLN A 216 0.90 5.47 -5.68
N ARG A 217 1.18 5.40 -4.36
CA ARG A 217 1.78 4.20 -3.76
C ARG A 217 0.91 2.95 -3.94
N GLN A 218 -0.41 3.10 -3.86
CA GLN A 218 -1.34 2.00 -4.09
C GLN A 218 -1.28 1.49 -5.54
N VAL A 219 -1.22 2.40 -6.52
CA VAL A 219 -1.06 2.03 -7.93
C VAL A 219 0.28 1.33 -8.16
N ASP A 220 1.37 1.84 -7.59
CA ASP A 220 2.71 1.25 -7.74
C ASP A 220 2.77 -0.17 -7.12
N ASP A 221 2.13 -0.38 -5.97
CA ASP A 221 2.02 -1.69 -5.32
C ASP A 221 1.15 -2.68 -6.13
N ASP A 222 0.05 -2.20 -6.72
CA ASP A 222 -0.82 -3.00 -7.58
C ASP A 222 -0.10 -3.40 -8.88
N GLU A 223 0.64 -2.49 -9.52
CA GLU A 223 1.47 -2.78 -10.68
C GLU A 223 2.56 -3.81 -10.36
N LYS A 224 3.22 -3.69 -9.21
CA LYS A 224 4.22 -4.65 -8.75
C LYS A 224 3.61 -6.02 -8.49
N ASN A 225 2.42 -6.08 -7.89
CA ASN A 225 1.70 -7.33 -7.64
C ASN A 225 1.28 -7.99 -8.95
N GLU A 226 0.82 -7.22 -9.94
CA GLU A 226 0.44 -7.73 -11.25
C GLU A 226 1.66 -8.29 -12.01
N LEU A 227 2.81 -7.62 -11.92
CA LEU A 227 4.06 -8.09 -12.53
C LEU A 227 4.54 -9.41 -11.89
N VAL A 228 4.34 -9.59 -10.58
CA VAL A 228 4.60 -10.86 -9.89
C VAL A 228 3.62 -11.94 -10.35
N ARG A 229 2.33 -11.62 -10.55
CA ARG A 229 1.34 -12.57 -11.06
C ARG A 229 1.67 -13.02 -12.48
N GLN A 230 2.06 -12.10 -13.37
CA GLN A 230 2.48 -12.43 -14.72
C GLN A 230 3.73 -13.31 -14.75
N LYS A 231 4.72 -13.04 -13.88
CA LYS A 231 5.90 -13.91 -13.74
C LYS A 231 5.52 -15.31 -13.27
N ARG A 232 4.63 -15.44 -12.27
CA ARG A 232 4.14 -16.73 -11.79
C ARG A 232 3.34 -17.48 -12.85
N ALA A 233 2.56 -16.78 -13.68
CA ALA A 233 1.81 -17.38 -14.77
C ALA A 233 2.74 -17.93 -15.86
N LYS A 234 3.75 -17.16 -16.28
CA LYS A 234 4.77 -17.61 -17.25
C LYS A 234 5.52 -18.84 -16.77
N VAL A 235 5.91 -18.87 -15.48
CA VAL A 235 6.59 -20.04 -14.90
C VAL A 235 5.68 -21.28 -14.90
N ARG A 236 4.37 -21.12 -14.66
CA ARG A 236 3.42 -22.24 -14.74
C ARG A 236 3.23 -22.75 -16.16
N GLU A 237 3.12 -21.85 -17.13
CA GLU A 237 3.01 -22.20 -18.55
C GLU A 237 4.26 -22.95 -19.04
N GLU A 238 5.45 -22.45 -18.69
CA GLU A 238 6.72 -23.12 -19.00
C GLU A 238 6.82 -24.51 -18.34
N ALA A 239 6.32 -24.66 -17.11
CA ALA A 239 6.28 -25.94 -16.42
C ALA A 239 5.30 -26.94 -17.09
N LEU A 240 4.16 -26.47 -17.59
CA LEU A 240 3.20 -27.31 -18.34
C LEU A 240 3.80 -27.78 -19.66
N LEU A 241 4.45 -26.89 -20.42
CA LEU A 241 5.13 -27.26 -21.66
C LEU A 241 6.26 -28.27 -21.43
N LYS A 242 7.04 -28.13 -20.35
CA LYS A 242 8.06 -29.13 -19.98
C LYS A 242 7.44 -30.47 -19.60
N HIS A 243 6.29 -30.48 -18.93
CA HIS A 243 5.59 -31.71 -18.57
C HIS A 243 4.98 -32.40 -19.81
N GLU A 244 4.43 -31.63 -20.75
CA GLU A 244 3.92 -32.14 -22.03
C GLU A 244 5.04 -32.67 -22.92
N ALA A 245 6.17 -31.98 -23.01
CA ALA A 245 7.36 -32.45 -23.73
C ALA A 245 7.91 -33.75 -23.12
N ALA A 246 8.01 -33.84 -21.80
CA ALA A 246 8.44 -35.07 -21.12
C ALA A 246 7.45 -36.23 -21.31
N LYS A 247 6.14 -35.94 -21.44
CA LYS A 247 5.12 -36.93 -21.75
C LYS A 247 5.23 -37.41 -23.20
N ALA A 248 5.47 -36.51 -24.14
CA ALA A 248 5.68 -36.83 -25.55
C ALA A 248 6.96 -37.65 -25.77
N GLU A 249 8.05 -37.32 -25.07
CA GLU A 249 9.30 -38.08 -25.11
C GLU A 249 9.13 -39.49 -24.54
N LYS A 250 8.36 -39.65 -23.45
CA LYS A 250 8.01 -40.98 -22.93
C LYS A 250 7.15 -41.80 -23.88
N LEU A 251 6.20 -41.17 -24.58
CA LEU A 251 5.36 -41.85 -25.58
C LEU A 251 6.17 -42.22 -26.83
N ALA A 252 7.11 -41.37 -27.25
CA ALA A 252 8.03 -41.67 -28.35
C ALA A 252 9.02 -42.80 -28.01
N ALA A 253 9.53 -42.83 -26.77
CA ALA A 253 10.36 -43.93 -26.28
C ALA A 253 9.59 -45.26 -26.20
N ALA A 254 8.32 -45.23 -25.77
CA ALA A 254 7.46 -46.42 -25.76
C ALA A 254 7.12 -46.92 -27.18
N ALA A 255 6.88 -46.02 -28.14
CA ALA A 255 6.64 -46.40 -29.54
C ALA A 255 7.91 -46.90 -30.26
N ALA A 256 9.10 -46.45 -29.85
CA ALA A 256 10.36 -46.98 -30.34
C ALA A 256 10.65 -48.40 -29.81
N ASP A 257 10.25 -48.70 -28.57
CA ASP A 257 10.37 -50.03 -27.97
C ASP A 257 9.43 -51.06 -28.64
N GLU A 258 8.27 -50.62 -29.13
CA GLU A 258 7.28 -51.47 -29.82
C GLU A 258 7.70 -51.87 -31.25
N LEU A 259 8.64 -51.15 -31.88
CA LEU A 259 9.20 -51.46 -33.20
C LEU A 259 10.38 -52.44 -33.17
N THR A 260 10.94 -52.72 -32.00
CA THR A 260 12.05 -53.68 -31.80
C THR A 260 11.61 -55.06 -31.32
N SER A 261 10.31 -55.33 -31.20
CA SER A 261 9.76 -56.60 -30.68
C SER A 261 9.34 -57.62 -31.76
N SER A 262 9.92 -57.57 -32.97
CA SER A 262 9.66 -58.57 -34.03
C SER A 262 10.96 -59.15 -34.59
N GLN A 263 11.60 -60.05 -33.82
CA GLN A 263 12.40 -61.19 -34.33
C GLN A 263 12.84 -62.07 -33.15
N VAL A 264 12.54 -63.38 -33.23
CA VAL A 264 12.95 -64.45 -32.30
C VAL A 264 14.15 -65.17 -32.96
N VAL A 265 15.27 -65.53 -32.30
CA VAL A 265 15.55 -66.85 -31.68
C VAL A 265 16.99 -66.90 -31.09
N GLU A 266 17.09 -67.43 -29.85
CA GLU A 266 18.14 -68.19 -29.09
C GLU A 266 19.60 -67.74 -28.77
N VAL A 267 19.87 -67.79 -27.44
CA VAL A 267 21.02 -68.36 -26.66
C VAL A 267 22.40 -67.66 -26.65
N GLU A 268 22.74 -67.01 -25.52
CA GLU A 268 23.77 -67.43 -24.53
C GLU A 268 23.91 -66.40 -23.38
N GLU A 269 24.22 -66.91 -22.17
CA GLU A 269 24.36 -66.15 -20.93
C GLU A 269 25.55 -65.17 -20.94
N ALA A 270 25.30 -63.88 -20.72
CA ALA A 270 26.33 -62.95 -20.24
C ALA A 270 25.72 -61.87 -19.33
N LYS A 271 26.07 -61.93 -18.04
CA LYS A 271 25.65 -60.95 -17.01
C LYS A 271 26.13 -59.54 -17.40
N PRO A 272 25.25 -58.51 -17.42
CA PRO A 272 25.70 -57.14 -17.67
C PRO A 272 26.36 -56.59 -16.41
N LYS A 273 27.64 -56.19 -16.51
CA LYS A 273 28.34 -55.44 -15.45
C LYS A 273 27.69 -54.06 -15.32
N VAL A 274 26.84 -53.89 -14.31
CA VAL A 274 26.30 -52.59 -13.92
C VAL A 274 27.47 -51.72 -13.44
N ASN A 275 27.78 -50.66 -14.17
CA ASN A 275 28.77 -49.68 -13.76
C ASN A 275 28.20 -48.81 -12.62
N VAL A 276 28.42 -49.28 -11.38
CA VAL A 276 27.95 -48.66 -10.13
C VAL A 276 28.40 -47.21 -10.02
N GLU A 277 29.58 -46.87 -10.55
CA GLU A 277 30.16 -45.53 -10.45
C GLU A 277 29.45 -44.52 -11.36
N ALA A 278 29.00 -44.95 -12.54
CA ALA A 278 28.15 -44.14 -13.42
C ALA A 278 26.73 -43.95 -12.84
N MET A 279 26.20 -44.96 -12.15
CA MET A 279 24.89 -44.89 -11.48
C MET A 279 24.92 -43.97 -10.26
N VAL A 280 25.97 -44.06 -9.43
CA VAL A 280 26.21 -43.16 -8.29
C VAL A 280 26.46 -41.74 -8.78
N SER A 281 27.23 -41.55 -9.85
CA SER A 281 27.45 -40.21 -10.44
C SER A 281 26.17 -39.58 -11.00
N ARG A 282 25.25 -40.38 -11.56
CA ARG A 282 23.92 -39.91 -11.99
C ARG A 282 23.02 -39.56 -10.81
N LEU A 283 23.01 -40.37 -9.76
CA LEU A 283 22.23 -40.11 -8.53
C LEU A 283 22.74 -38.88 -7.76
N SER A 284 24.05 -38.65 -7.73
CA SER A 284 24.67 -37.47 -7.10
C SER A 284 24.34 -36.16 -7.83
N LYS A 285 24.24 -36.20 -9.17
CA LYS A 285 23.89 -35.04 -10.01
C LYS A 285 22.39 -34.72 -10.00
N LEU A 286 21.53 -35.72 -9.76
CA LEU A 286 20.08 -35.52 -9.60
C LEU A 286 19.75 -34.86 -8.25
N LYS A 287 20.48 -35.20 -7.17
CA LYS A 287 20.25 -34.61 -5.84
C LYS A 287 20.51 -33.10 -5.76
N THR A 288 21.34 -32.55 -6.64
CA THR A 288 21.67 -31.11 -6.66
C THR A 288 20.80 -30.30 -7.63
N SER A 289 20.26 -30.89 -8.70
CA SER A 289 19.36 -30.20 -9.64
C SER A 289 17.88 -30.27 -9.23
N GLU A 290 17.46 -31.34 -8.56
CA GLU A 290 16.08 -31.52 -8.10
C GLU A 290 15.74 -30.65 -6.87
N ALA A 291 16.75 -30.15 -6.15
CA ALA A 291 16.58 -29.22 -5.04
C ALA A 291 16.02 -27.84 -5.45
N GLN A 292 15.97 -27.51 -6.74
CA GLN A 292 15.58 -26.17 -7.21
C GLN A 292 14.14 -26.05 -7.73
N LEU A 293 13.40 -27.15 -7.93
CA LEU A 293 12.01 -27.12 -8.41
C LEU A 293 11.17 -28.20 -7.71
N VAL A 294 11.28 -28.26 -6.38
CA VAL A 294 10.43 -29.14 -5.58
C VAL A 294 9.01 -28.56 -5.53
N PRO A 295 7.97 -29.30 -5.97
CA PRO A 295 6.59 -28.88 -5.79
C PRO A 295 6.33 -28.59 -4.31
N GLU A 296 5.81 -27.40 -4.00
CA GLU A 296 5.35 -27.02 -2.66
C GLU A 296 4.58 -28.22 -2.09
N ALA A 297 5.05 -28.76 -0.95
CA ALA A 297 4.36 -29.90 -0.34
C ALA A 297 2.87 -29.52 -0.20
N LYS A 298 1.94 -30.46 -0.46
CA LYS A 298 0.52 -30.14 -0.33
C LYS A 298 0.10 -29.98 1.14
N ASP A 299 0.89 -30.56 2.04
CA ASP A 299 0.51 -30.88 3.41
C ASP A 299 1.74 -31.13 4.30
N PHE A 300 1.61 -30.84 5.59
CA PHE A 300 2.73 -30.83 6.56
C PHE A 300 3.37 -32.22 6.73
N THR A 301 2.57 -33.29 6.69
CA THR A 301 3.03 -34.69 6.70
C THR A 301 3.94 -35.00 5.52
N SER A 302 3.56 -34.56 4.31
CA SER A 302 4.35 -34.72 3.10
C SER A 302 5.67 -33.94 3.17
N TRP A 303 5.63 -32.74 3.77
CA TRP A 303 6.83 -31.95 4.04
C TRP A 303 7.78 -32.68 5.00
N LYS A 304 7.29 -33.25 6.11
CA LYS A 304 8.11 -34.01 7.06
C LYS A 304 8.79 -35.22 6.40
N LYS A 305 8.03 -36.03 5.65
CA LYS A 305 8.56 -37.18 4.90
C LYS A 305 9.68 -36.78 3.93
N ARG A 306 9.49 -35.67 3.20
CA ARG A 306 10.47 -35.17 2.23
C ARG A 306 11.76 -34.67 2.89
N ASN A 307 11.67 -34.09 4.08
CA ASN A 307 12.81 -33.57 4.83
C ASN A 307 13.45 -34.64 5.75
N GLY A 308 13.01 -35.90 5.68
CA GLY A 308 13.52 -36.98 6.53
C GLY A 308 13.17 -36.80 8.01
N VAL A 309 12.10 -36.06 8.31
CA VAL A 309 11.62 -35.80 9.67
C VAL A 309 10.58 -36.86 10.02
N ALA A 310 10.74 -37.51 11.18
CA ALA A 310 9.74 -38.46 11.67
C ALA A 310 8.40 -37.74 11.93
N LEU A 311 7.28 -38.46 11.78
CA LEU A 311 5.94 -37.84 11.81
C LEU A 311 5.61 -37.23 13.18
N ASP A 312 6.09 -37.86 14.25
CA ASP A 312 5.93 -37.43 15.64
C ASP A 312 6.84 -36.25 16.00
N THR A 313 7.92 -36.06 15.25
CA THR A 313 8.95 -35.07 15.55
C THR A 313 8.41 -33.67 15.28
N LYS A 314 8.53 -32.81 16.29
CA LYS A 314 8.11 -31.41 16.23
C LYS A 314 9.09 -30.59 15.41
N VAL A 315 8.57 -29.64 14.63
CA VAL A 315 9.35 -28.81 13.73
C VAL A 315 9.31 -27.37 14.21
N PHE A 316 10.47 -26.70 14.24
CA PHE A 316 10.52 -25.28 14.55
C PHE A 316 11.25 -24.45 13.50
N CYS A 317 10.83 -23.19 13.36
CA CYS A 317 11.46 -22.19 12.52
C CYS A 317 11.95 -21.02 13.38
N LEU A 318 13.10 -20.43 13.01
CA LEU A 318 13.65 -19.24 13.66
C LEU A 318 13.77 -18.09 12.65
N THR A 319 13.22 -16.91 12.97
CA THR A 319 13.58 -15.66 12.28
C THR A 319 14.46 -14.81 13.20
N GLY A 320 15.75 -14.69 12.83
CA GLY A 320 16.76 -13.98 13.63
C GLY A 320 17.83 -14.92 14.18
N TRP A 321 18.65 -14.39 15.09
CA TRP A 321 19.76 -15.12 15.70
C TRP A 321 19.42 -15.50 17.15
N TYR A 322 19.08 -16.77 17.37
CA TYR A 322 18.68 -17.32 18.66
C TYR A 322 19.38 -18.66 18.94
N PRO A 323 20.71 -18.67 19.17
CA PRO A 323 21.48 -19.91 19.33
C PRO A 323 20.99 -20.73 20.53
N VAL A 324 20.72 -20.09 21.67
CA VAL A 324 20.24 -20.77 22.89
C VAL A 324 18.89 -21.46 22.67
N ILE A 325 17.96 -20.82 21.96
CA ILE A 325 16.64 -21.39 21.67
C ILE A 325 16.78 -22.56 20.70
N LYS A 326 17.60 -22.38 19.65
CA LYS A 326 17.90 -23.43 18.68
C LYS A 326 18.46 -24.67 19.38
N GLU A 327 19.53 -24.52 20.15
CA GLU A 327 20.16 -25.62 20.89
C GLU A 327 19.21 -26.29 21.87
N THR A 328 18.38 -25.51 22.57
CA THR A 328 17.42 -26.06 23.54
C THR A 328 16.33 -26.88 22.87
N LEU A 329 15.84 -26.45 21.71
CA LEU A 329 14.83 -27.19 20.95
C LEU A 329 15.42 -28.43 20.27
N GLU A 330 16.62 -28.33 19.70
CA GLU A 330 17.34 -29.48 19.14
C GLU A 330 17.65 -30.54 20.21
N LYS A 331 18.06 -30.11 21.42
CA LYS A 331 18.24 -31.02 22.59
C LYS A 331 16.96 -31.73 23.01
N ARG A 332 15.78 -31.16 22.72
CA ARG A 332 14.46 -31.78 22.96
C ARG A 332 14.04 -32.70 21.81
N GLY A 333 14.88 -32.90 20.80
CA GLY A 333 14.58 -33.70 19.63
C GLY A 333 13.72 -32.99 18.58
N TRP A 334 13.58 -31.66 18.65
CA TRP A 334 12.84 -30.92 17.63
C TRP A 334 13.71 -30.71 16.38
N HIS A 335 13.08 -30.77 15.22
CA HIS A 335 13.74 -30.53 13.93
C HIS A 335 13.73 -29.05 13.57
N HIS A 336 14.90 -28.48 13.33
CA HIS A 336 15.05 -27.11 12.85
C HIS A 336 14.82 -27.01 11.34
N ASN A 337 13.75 -26.33 10.93
CA ASN A 337 13.51 -25.98 9.54
C ASN A 337 14.27 -24.67 9.19
N PRO A 338 15.29 -24.72 8.30
CA PRO A 338 16.08 -23.53 7.96
C PRO A 338 15.30 -22.52 7.09
N ASP A 339 14.20 -22.93 6.46
CA ASP A 339 13.35 -22.04 5.67
C ASP A 339 12.46 -21.18 6.58
N ARG A 340 12.86 -19.92 6.72
CA ARG A 340 12.19 -18.91 7.54
C ARG A 340 10.77 -18.58 7.08
N ASN A 341 10.50 -18.75 5.79
CA ASN A 341 9.23 -18.40 5.17
C ASN A 341 8.31 -19.61 4.99
N SER A 342 8.79 -20.80 5.39
CA SER A 342 8.02 -22.02 5.32
C SER A 342 6.74 -21.92 6.14
N PRO A 343 5.58 -22.34 5.61
CA PRO A 343 4.35 -22.50 6.39
C PRO A 343 4.39 -23.76 7.27
N TYR A 344 5.40 -24.61 7.11
CA TYR A 344 5.53 -25.92 7.75
C TYR A 344 6.36 -25.84 9.04
N PHE A 345 5.67 -25.64 10.16
CA PHE A 345 6.25 -25.63 11.50
C PHE A 345 5.18 -25.94 12.56
N ASP A 346 5.60 -26.48 13.70
CA ASP A 346 4.82 -26.53 14.94
C ASP A 346 5.07 -25.25 15.77
N LEU A 347 6.31 -24.74 15.81
CA LEU A 347 6.68 -23.51 16.51
C LEU A 347 7.49 -22.57 15.61
N LYS A 348 7.07 -21.32 15.47
CA LYS A 348 7.88 -20.28 14.82
C LYS A 348 8.28 -19.22 15.83
N TRP A 349 9.58 -19.13 16.08
CA TRP A 349 10.17 -18.10 16.93
C TRP A 349 10.67 -16.95 16.08
N ALA A 350 9.99 -15.81 16.17
CA ALA A 350 10.31 -14.62 15.41
C ALA A 350 10.98 -13.52 16.23
N LEU A 351 11.84 -12.74 15.57
CA LEU A 351 12.44 -11.55 16.16
C LEU A 351 11.44 -10.40 16.27
N LYS A 352 10.66 -10.17 15.22
CA LYS A 352 9.67 -9.08 15.17
C LYS A 352 8.28 -9.63 14.94
N SER A 353 7.28 -8.98 15.51
CA SER A 353 5.87 -9.31 15.29
C SER A 353 5.47 -9.15 13.81
N ASP A 354 6.16 -8.27 13.07
CA ASP A 354 5.95 -8.07 11.63
C ASP A 354 6.28 -9.30 10.78
N ASP A 355 7.25 -10.12 11.22
CA ASP A 355 7.64 -11.37 10.53
C ASP A 355 6.51 -12.42 10.54
N LEU A 356 5.48 -12.19 11.35
CA LEU A 356 4.33 -13.08 11.53
C LEU A 356 3.04 -12.52 10.92
N LYS A 357 3.00 -11.24 10.50
CA LYS A 357 1.80 -10.61 9.93
C LYS A 357 1.31 -11.27 8.64
N SER A 358 2.23 -11.83 7.86
CA SER A 358 1.92 -12.51 6.60
C SER A 358 1.67 -14.01 6.78
N VAL A 359 1.90 -14.55 7.97
CA VAL A 359 1.77 -15.98 8.26
C VAL A 359 0.32 -16.26 8.66
N LYS A 360 -0.36 -17.11 7.89
CA LYS A 360 -1.64 -17.69 8.31
C LYS A 360 -1.33 -18.85 9.23
N LEU A 361 -1.68 -18.71 10.50
CA LEU A 361 -1.47 -19.74 11.50
C LEU A 361 -2.62 -20.75 11.45
N ASN A 362 -2.28 -22.03 11.48
CA ASN A 362 -3.24 -23.09 11.81
C ASN A 362 -3.36 -23.22 13.33
N ASP A 363 -4.44 -23.82 13.81
CA ASP A 363 -4.75 -23.93 15.25
C ASP A 363 -3.66 -24.65 16.06
N ASP A 364 -2.96 -25.60 15.42
CA ASP A 364 -1.86 -26.37 16.05
C ASP A 364 -0.50 -25.64 16.02
N GLN A 365 -0.42 -24.46 15.39
CA GLN A 365 0.84 -23.73 15.21
C GLN A 365 1.04 -22.67 16.29
N LEU A 366 2.24 -22.64 16.84
CA LEU A 366 2.63 -21.73 17.90
C LEU A 366 3.59 -20.65 17.39
N VAL A 367 3.41 -19.43 17.91
CA VAL A 367 4.31 -18.30 17.69
C VAL A 367 4.59 -17.56 18.98
N ASN A 368 5.73 -16.88 19.07
CA ASN A 368 6.17 -16.18 20.27
C ASN A 368 5.69 -14.71 20.37
N HIS A 369 4.89 -14.21 19.43
CA HIS A 369 4.32 -12.85 19.48
C HIS A 369 2.80 -12.87 19.42
N PHE A 370 2.17 -12.05 20.25
CA PHE A 370 0.76 -11.72 20.13
C PHE A 370 0.57 -10.59 19.11
N LEU A 371 -0.38 -10.75 18.18
CA LEU A 371 -0.62 -9.81 17.07
C LEU A 371 -0.94 -8.37 17.51
N GLN A 372 -1.53 -8.19 18.70
CA GLN A 372 -1.99 -6.89 19.21
C GLN A 372 -1.14 -6.37 20.37
N ASN A 373 0.10 -6.84 20.53
CA ASN A 373 0.95 -6.46 21.65
C ASN A 373 1.27 -4.95 21.70
N THR A 374 1.20 -4.25 20.55
CA THR A 374 1.42 -2.79 20.46
C THR A 374 0.45 -1.99 21.33
N ALA A 375 -0.70 -2.57 21.68
CA ALA A 375 -1.70 -1.98 22.55
C ALA A 375 -1.19 -1.80 24.00
N ILE A 376 -0.20 -2.57 24.44
CA ILE A 376 0.38 -2.46 25.81
C ILE A 376 1.88 -2.13 25.80
N THR A 377 2.60 -2.49 24.73
CA THR A 377 4.06 -2.28 24.63
C THR A 377 4.46 -0.94 24.05
N THR A 378 3.52 -0.18 23.47
CA THR A 378 3.81 1.19 23.02
C THR A 378 3.24 2.18 24.01
N LYS A 379 3.99 3.27 24.29
CA LYS A 379 3.50 4.35 25.17
C LYS A 379 2.14 4.88 24.71
N SER A 380 1.95 5.09 23.41
CA SER A 380 0.69 5.58 22.84
C SER A 380 -0.45 4.56 22.97
N GLY A 381 -0.19 3.29 22.61
CA GLY A 381 -1.19 2.22 22.73
C GLY A 381 -1.62 2.00 24.18
N LEU A 382 -0.66 1.94 25.10
CA LEU A 382 -0.92 1.79 26.52
C LEU A 382 -1.72 2.98 27.06
N LEU A 383 -1.33 4.22 26.72
CA LEU A 383 -2.08 5.41 27.11
C LEU A 383 -3.50 5.41 26.56
N HIS A 384 -3.72 4.94 25.33
CA HIS A 384 -5.07 4.87 24.76
C HIS A 384 -5.94 3.84 25.50
N ASN A 385 -5.38 2.67 25.80
CA ASN A 385 -6.06 1.62 26.55
C ASN A 385 -6.35 2.03 28.00
N LEU A 386 -5.42 2.71 28.65
CA LEU A 386 -5.59 3.21 30.01
C LEU A 386 -6.48 4.46 30.07
N ARG A 387 -6.54 5.29 29.01
CA ARG A 387 -7.43 6.46 28.95
C ARG A 387 -8.90 6.08 29.04
N LYS A 388 -9.28 4.87 28.61
CA LYS A 388 -10.63 4.35 28.86
C LYS A 388 -10.97 4.30 30.35
N TYR A 389 -9.95 4.17 31.21
CA TYR A 389 -10.06 4.11 32.66
C TYR A 389 -9.61 5.42 33.35
N ALA A 390 -8.83 6.26 32.67
CA ALA A 390 -8.33 7.55 33.15
C ALA A 390 -8.82 8.70 32.26
N THR A 391 -10.00 9.21 32.58
CA THR A 391 -10.73 10.25 31.85
C THR A 391 -10.40 11.65 32.34
N GLN A 392 -9.18 12.13 32.12
CA GLN A 392 -8.91 13.57 32.27
C GLN A 392 -8.05 14.13 31.13
N SER A 393 -8.53 15.22 30.54
CA SER A 393 -7.87 15.95 29.45
C SER A 393 -6.58 16.59 29.95
N TYR A 394 -5.48 16.38 29.22
CA TYR A 394 -4.13 16.88 29.54
C TYR A 394 -4.11 18.39 29.89
N TYR A 395 -4.93 19.19 29.22
CA TYR A 395 -5.03 20.63 29.45
C TYR A 395 -5.57 20.99 30.83
N MET A 396 -6.53 20.23 31.35
CA MET A 396 -7.07 20.45 32.69
C MET A 396 -6.10 20.00 33.77
N TYR A 397 -5.44 18.85 33.58
CA TYR A 397 -4.38 18.39 34.47
C TYR A 397 -3.26 19.42 34.59
N PHE A 398 -2.76 19.96 33.47
CA PHE A 398 -1.70 20.95 33.51
C PHE A 398 -2.10 22.18 34.34
N ARG A 399 -3.34 22.66 34.18
CA ARG A 399 -3.85 23.85 34.90
C ARG A 399 -3.99 23.59 36.40
N TYR A 400 -4.50 22.43 36.77
CA TYR A 400 -4.60 22.03 38.18
C TYR A 400 -3.23 21.84 38.82
N ILE A 401 -2.30 21.14 38.16
CA ILE A 401 -0.94 20.91 38.65
C ILE A 401 -0.17 22.24 38.75
N HIS A 402 -0.33 23.13 37.77
CA HIS A 402 0.29 24.44 37.80
C HIS A 402 -0.23 25.29 38.96
N ALA A 403 -1.56 25.31 39.17
CA ALA A 403 -2.15 26.06 40.26
C ALA A 403 -1.76 25.52 41.64
N GLU A 404 -1.81 24.20 41.82
CA GLU A 404 -1.34 23.54 43.03
C GLU A 404 0.14 23.81 43.29
N GLY A 405 0.98 23.74 42.26
CA GLY A 405 2.41 24.04 42.36
C GLY A 405 2.71 25.48 42.74
N MET A 406 1.95 26.45 42.20
CA MET A 406 2.06 27.85 42.60
C MET A 406 1.65 28.07 44.06
N LEU A 407 0.52 27.49 44.48
CA LEU A 407 0.04 27.59 45.86
C LEU A 407 1.01 26.94 46.85
N LYS A 408 1.60 25.79 46.52
CA LYS A 408 2.65 25.14 47.35
C LYS A 408 3.84 26.09 47.54
N ARG A 409 4.38 26.63 46.44
CA ARG A 409 5.51 27.58 46.50
C ARG A 409 5.20 28.84 47.29
N LEU A 410 3.99 29.38 47.18
CA LEU A 410 3.56 30.56 47.95
C LEU A 410 3.39 30.22 49.42
N GLY A 411 2.73 29.10 49.74
CA GLY A 411 2.56 28.63 51.11
C GLY A 411 3.90 28.40 51.80
N ASP A 412 4.88 27.80 51.13
CA ASP A 412 6.23 27.60 51.67
C ASP A 412 6.94 28.93 51.95
N LYS A 413 6.81 29.91 51.05
CA LYS A 413 7.38 31.25 51.26
C LYS A 413 6.71 31.98 52.42
N CYS A 414 5.38 31.92 52.54
CA CYS A 414 4.65 32.50 53.67
C CYS A 414 5.12 31.89 55.00
N ARG A 415 5.26 30.56 55.05
CA ARG A 415 5.69 29.82 56.24
C ARG A 415 7.13 30.09 56.64
N ASN A 416 8.03 30.20 55.66
CA ASN A 416 9.47 30.34 55.92
C ASN A 416 9.91 31.80 56.15
N ALA A 417 9.18 32.78 55.61
CA ALA A 417 9.59 34.18 55.66
C ALA A 417 8.78 35.05 56.64
N ASN A 418 7.69 34.54 57.25
CA ASN A 418 6.71 35.34 58.01
C ASN A 418 6.28 36.62 57.28
N ALA A 419 6.35 36.63 55.95
CA ALA A 419 6.11 37.78 55.10
C ALA A 419 5.09 37.38 54.03
N LEU A 420 4.09 38.24 53.83
CA LEU A 420 3.14 38.03 52.74
C LEU A 420 3.88 38.19 51.39
N PRO A 421 3.82 37.19 50.50
CA PRO A 421 4.45 37.29 49.20
C PRO A 421 3.75 38.37 48.38
N HIS A 422 4.53 39.20 47.69
CA HIS A 422 4.01 40.22 46.79
C HIS A 422 3.47 39.55 45.52
N VAL A 423 2.23 39.07 45.59
CA VAL A 423 1.49 38.47 44.49
C VAL A 423 0.20 39.23 44.31
N ASN A 424 -0.19 39.45 43.06
CA ASN A 424 -1.49 40.04 42.74
C ASN A 424 -2.61 39.18 43.35
N ALA A 425 -3.45 39.80 44.19
CA ALA A 425 -4.57 39.13 44.86
C ALA A 425 -5.51 38.43 43.88
N GLY A 426 -5.75 39.01 42.70
CA GLY A 426 -6.59 38.40 41.66
C GLY A 426 -5.98 37.12 41.08
N VAL A 427 -4.65 37.02 41.00
CA VAL A 427 -3.98 35.76 40.59
C VAL A 427 -4.19 34.70 41.67
N LEU A 428 -4.02 35.06 42.94
CA LEU A 428 -4.23 34.13 44.06
C LEU A 428 -5.67 33.63 44.10
N ASP A 429 -6.65 34.50 43.90
CA ASP A 429 -8.08 34.15 43.86
C ASP A 429 -8.38 33.17 42.74
N VAL A 430 -7.80 33.37 41.55
CA VAL A 430 -7.99 32.43 40.42
C VAL A 430 -7.33 31.08 40.71
N LEU A 431 -6.13 31.06 41.27
CA LEU A 431 -5.45 29.82 41.64
C LEU A 431 -6.25 29.02 42.68
N LEU A 432 -6.75 29.70 43.72
CA LEU A 432 -7.60 29.10 44.75
C LEU A 432 -8.93 28.61 44.17
N SER A 433 -9.57 29.39 43.31
CA SER A 433 -10.80 29.01 42.62
C SER A 433 -10.63 27.75 41.77
N VAL A 434 -9.51 27.66 41.04
CA VAL A 434 -9.18 26.50 40.21
C VAL A 434 -8.94 25.24 41.05
N CYS A 435 -8.24 25.36 42.18
CA CYS A 435 -8.04 24.24 43.10
C CYS A 435 -9.33 23.81 43.82
N ARG A 436 -10.16 24.76 44.28
CA ARG A 436 -11.48 24.44 44.88
C ARG A 436 -12.38 23.73 43.89
N LYS A 437 -12.44 24.22 42.65
CA LYS A 437 -13.23 23.60 41.59
C LYS A 437 -12.74 22.20 41.23
N ARG A 438 -11.44 21.92 41.35
CA ARG A 438 -10.90 20.56 41.22
C ARG A 438 -11.44 19.66 42.34
N GLN A 439 -11.39 20.12 43.59
CA GLN A 439 -11.88 19.35 44.75
C GLN A 439 -13.40 19.11 44.69
N GLU A 440 -14.17 20.04 44.13
CA GLU A 440 -15.61 19.83 43.87
C GLU A 440 -15.86 18.75 42.81
N ILE A 441 -14.99 18.65 41.81
CA ILE A 441 -15.15 17.75 40.66
C ILE A 441 -14.60 16.34 40.96
N LEU A 442 -13.41 16.27 41.55
CA LEU A 442 -12.81 15.06 42.08
C LEU A 442 -12.37 15.35 43.51
N PRO A 443 -13.22 15.07 44.49
CA PRO A 443 -12.83 15.16 45.89
C PRO A 443 -11.72 14.15 46.20
N ASP A 444 -10.91 14.47 47.22
CA ASP A 444 -9.66 13.78 47.50
C ASP A 444 -9.89 12.30 47.88
N ASP A 445 -11.06 11.96 48.43
CA ASP A 445 -11.53 10.61 48.70
C ASP A 445 -11.73 9.74 47.44
N ILE A 446 -11.99 10.36 46.29
CA ILE A 446 -12.07 9.68 44.99
C ILE A 446 -10.67 9.55 44.36
N LEU A 447 -9.81 10.56 44.51
CA LEU A 447 -8.44 10.55 43.99
C LEU A 447 -7.53 9.55 44.72
N ASP A 448 -7.71 9.41 46.03
CA ASP A 448 -6.91 8.54 46.89
C ASP A 448 -7.49 7.12 46.96
N ASN A 449 -8.66 6.86 46.36
CA ASN A 449 -9.27 5.55 46.31
C ASN A 449 -8.83 4.77 45.05
N PRO A 450 -7.99 3.73 45.19
CA PRO A 450 -7.51 2.94 44.06
C PRO A 450 -8.63 2.13 43.37
N LEU A 451 -9.82 2.04 43.96
CA LEU A 451 -10.99 1.36 43.42
C LEU A 451 -11.97 2.30 42.70
N ALA A 452 -11.73 3.62 42.73
CA ALA A 452 -12.56 4.60 42.03
C ALA A 452 -12.27 4.61 40.52
N CYS A 453 -12.67 3.55 39.83
CA CYS A 453 -12.65 3.48 38.37
C CYS A 453 -14.03 3.84 37.82
N GLY A 454 -14.10 4.77 36.85
CA GLY A 454 -15.32 5.00 36.05
C GLY A 454 -16.00 6.37 36.16
N THR A 455 -15.32 7.41 36.66
CA THR A 455 -15.90 8.77 36.63
C THR A 455 -15.93 9.34 35.20
N ASP A 456 -17.09 9.80 34.77
CA ASP A 456 -17.33 10.39 33.45
C ASP A 456 -16.41 11.58 33.16
N ALA A 457 -16.06 11.75 31.88
CA ALA A 457 -15.18 12.83 31.44
C ALA A 457 -15.84 14.21 31.61
N ILE A 458 -15.39 14.98 32.60
CA ILE A 458 -15.87 16.35 32.81
C ILE A 458 -15.11 17.30 31.88
N HIS A 459 -15.78 17.73 30.82
CA HIS A 459 -15.29 18.77 29.91
C HIS A 459 -15.66 20.14 30.47
N MET A 460 -14.68 21.01 30.71
CA MET A 460 -14.95 22.41 31.02
C MET A 460 -14.20 23.35 30.09
N LEU A 461 -14.81 24.50 29.81
CA LEU A 461 -14.23 25.61 29.06
C LEU A 461 -13.95 26.73 30.06
N PHE A 462 -12.68 27.06 30.29
CA PHE A 462 -12.30 28.27 31.01
C PHE A 462 -11.19 28.97 30.25
N ASN A 463 -11.31 30.29 30.09
CA ASN A 463 -10.38 31.13 29.35
C ASN A 463 -9.14 31.43 30.21
N TRP A 464 -7.95 30.95 29.80
CA TRP A 464 -6.68 31.09 30.52
C TRP A 464 -5.62 31.87 29.74
N GLY A 465 -5.99 32.50 28.63
CA GLY A 465 -5.02 33.22 27.78
C GLY A 465 -4.38 34.47 28.40
N ALA A 466 -4.67 34.79 29.66
CA ALA A 466 -4.26 36.04 30.33
C ALA A 466 -3.66 35.83 31.74
N ILE A 467 -3.35 34.59 32.14
CA ILE A 467 -2.61 34.24 33.37
C ILE A 467 -1.28 33.65 32.92
#